data_AF-A0A821UE63-F1
#
_entry.id   AF-A0A821UE63-F1
#
_cell.length_a   1.000
_cell.length_b   1.000
_cell.length_c   1.000
_cell.angle_alpha   90.00
_cell.angle_beta   90.00
_cell.angle_gamma   90.00
#
_symmetry.space_group_name_H-M   'P 1'
#
loop_
_entity.id
_entity.type
_entity.pdbx_description
1 polymer ?
#
loop_
_entity_poly.entity_id
_entity_poly.type
_entity_poly.pdbx_seq_one_letter_code
_entity_poly.pdbx_strand_id
1 'polypeptide(L)'
;IKLVDFSQCTNPSDINTCPEVDKLDVSKCISASLPEKTIFLSKAHFYGSSDKTNKQLNIEGFTPTHDQHETLMYFEPYSGTPLRAHHRLQLNIEVIIDPMKESESESDLEPTGREGVKRLVPILWIDQEVNVNHATMSKLRMVHLALRHGQTFIIILAIVIIIVIIIIIEVVARRMAKNETNERADSPESDAFLKN
;
A
#
# COMPACT_ATOMS: atom_id res chain seq x y z
N ILE A 1 8.89 7.06 -0.61
CA ILE A 1 8.65 6.57 0.78
C ILE A 1 9.54 7.33 1.77
N LYS A 2 9.04 7.67 2.97
CA LYS A 2 9.77 8.40 4.02
C LYS A 2 10.17 7.44 5.15
N LEU A 3 11.35 7.65 5.74
CA LEU A 3 11.75 6.97 6.97
C LEU A 3 11.37 7.87 8.14
N VAL A 4 10.70 7.30 9.14
CA VAL A 4 10.20 8.05 10.30
C VAL A 4 10.61 7.32 11.57
N ASP A 5 10.93 8.08 12.61
CA ASP A 5 11.25 7.52 13.92
C ASP A 5 10.03 7.57 14.85
N PHE A 6 9.43 6.40 15.09
CA PHE A 6 8.25 6.28 15.94
C PHE A 6 8.52 6.60 17.42
N SER A 7 9.76 6.50 17.88
CA SER A 7 10.11 6.79 19.27
C SER A 7 10.09 8.28 19.59
N GLN A 8 10.18 9.13 18.57
CA GLN A 8 10.25 10.59 18.68
C GLN A 8 8.95 11.28 18.24
N CYS A 9 7.87 10.54 17.97
CA CYS A 9 6.60 11.14 17.58
C CYS A 9 5.94 11.86 18.75
N THR A 10 5.30 13.00 18.46
CA THR A 10 4.45 13.67 19.46
C THR A 10 3.14 12.93 19.67
N ASN A 11 2.55 12.38 18.60
CA ASN A 11 1.35 11.54 18.67
C ASN A 11 1.51 10.30 17.79
N PRO A 12 1.63 9.09 18.36
CA PRO A 12 1.83 7.87 17.58
C PRO A 12 0.64 7.49 16.69
N SER A 13 -0.55 8.05 16.93
CA SER A 13 -1.73 7.84 16.08
C SER A 13 -1.73 8.73 14.82
N ASP A 14 -0.91 9.77 14.76
CA ASP A 14 -0.77 10.64 13.59
C ASP A 14 0.68 10.64 13.08
N ILE A 15 0.89 9.90 11.99
CA ILE A 15 2.19 9.72 11.34
C ILE A 15 2.84 11.04 10.92
N ASN A 16 2.06 12.11 10.69
CA ASN A 16 2.59 13.40 10.27
C ASN A 16 3.28 14.15 11.42
N THR A 17 3.04 13.73 12.67
CA THR A 17 3.70 14.29 13.86
C THR A 17 5.04 13.62 14.16
N CYS A 18 5.41 12.59 13.38
CA CYS A 18 6.68 11.90 13.50
C CYS A 18 7.76 12.60 12.68
N PRO A 19 8.97 12.81 13.23
CA PRO A 19 10.06 13.40 12.47
C PRO A 19 10.51 12.45 11.36
N GLU A 20 10.67 12.99 10.16
CA GLU A 20 11.38 12.30 9.08
C GLU A 20 12.87 12.24 9.40
N VAL A 21 13.48 11.07 9.19
CA VAL A 21 14.88 10.81 9.49
C VAL A 21 15.62 10.31 8.26
N ASP A 22 16.90 10.68 8.15
CA ASP A 22 17.76 10.23 7.05
C ASP A 22 18.27 8.80 7.26
N LYS A 23 18.33 8.36 8.53
CA LYS A 23 18.71 7.02 8.96
C LYS A 23 17.90 6.60 10.18
N LEU A 24 17.61 5.31 10.29
CA LEU A 24 16.87 4.72 11.41
C LEU A 24 17.75 3.70 12.13
N ASP A 25 17.91 3.83 13.44
CA ASP A 25 18.61 2.83 14.25
C ASP A 25 17.73 1.58 14.38
N VAL A 26 18.25 0.45 13.94
CA VAL A 26 17.57 -0.86 13.99
C VAL A 26 18.35 -1.88 14.79
N SER A 27 19.37 -1.45 15.54
CA SER A 27 20.26 -2.34 16.30
C SER A 27 19.46 -3.29 17.20
N LYS A 28 18.47 -2.74 17.92
CA LYS A 28 17.59 -3.51 18.82
C LYS A 28 16.56 -4.37 18.10
N CYS A 29 16.17 -4.00 16.88
CA CYS A 29 15.29 -4.82 16.03
C CYS A 29 16.01 -6.07 15.52
N ILE A 30 17.31 -5.96 15.24
CA ILE A 30 18.15 -7.07 14.79
C ILE A 30 18.50 -7.99 15.96
N SER A 31 18.92 -7.43 17.09
CA SER A 31 19.19 -8.21 18.30
C SER A 31 19.14 -7.34 19.55
N ALA A 32 18.45 -7.82 20.59
CA ALA A 32 18.39 -7.14 21.88
C ALA A 32 19.77 -6.93 22.53
N SER A 33 20.72 -7.82 22.24
CA SER A 33 22.08 -7.82 22.77
C SER A 33 23.02 -6.82 22.08
N LEU A 34 22.66 -6.31 20.90
CA LEU A 34 23.48 -5.30 20.22
C LEU A 34 23.39 -3.96 20.96
N PRO A 35 24.50 -3.20 21.07
CA PRO A 35 24.44 -1.83 21.55
C PRO A 35 23.60 -0.97 20.60
N GLU A 36 22.89 0.01 21.16
CA GLU A 36 22.19 1.02 20.35
C GLU A 36 23.17 1.78 19.48
N LYS A 37 22.67 2.36 18.38
CA LYS A 37 23.44 3.16 17.42
C LYS A 37 24.59 2.39 16.77
N THR A 38 24.41 1.09 16.57
CA THR A 38 25.38 0.24 15.85
C THR A 38 24.98 0.10 14.39
N ILE A 39 23.74 -0.33 14.13
CA ILE A 39 23.23 -0.66 12.80
C ILE A 39 22.10 0.29 12.43
N PHE A 40 22.23 0.91 11.26
CA PHE A 40 21.27 1.86 10.73
C PHE A 40 20.74 1.46 9.36
N LEU A 41 19.44 1.62 9.16
CA LEU A 41 18.83 1.62 7.83
C LEU A 41 18.80 3.02 7.25
N SER A 42 19.10 3.14 5.96
CA SER A 42 18.91 4.37 5.18
C SER A 42 18.32 4.04 3.81
N LYS A 43 17.99 5.08 3.03
CA LYS A 43 17.76 4.91 1.59
C LYS A 43 19.07 4.54 0.89
N ALA A 44 18.96 3.87 -0.26
CA ALA A 44 20.10 3.45 -1.05
C ALA A 44 21.00 4.65 -1.40
N HIS A 45 22.30 4.50 -1.22
CA HIS A 45 23.32 5.52 -1.43
C HIS A 45 23.00 6.87 -0.75
N PHE A 46 22.30 6.83 0.39
CA PHE A 46 21.88 8.03 1.13
C PHE A 46 21.02 9.00 0.30
N TYR A 47 20.22 8.45 -0.62
CA TYR A 47 19.34 9.25 -1.47
C TYR A 47 18.41 10.15 -0.65
N GLY A 48 18.49 11.46 -0.90
CA GLY A 48 17.68 12.47 -0.23
C GLY A 48 18.07 12.75 1.22
N SER A 49 19.23 12.28 1.70
CA SER A 49 19.74 12.62 3.03
C SER A 49 20.15 14.10 3.11
N SER A 50 19.88 14.74 4.24
CA SER A 50 20.21 16.14 4.47
C SER A 50 21.72 16.41 4.54
N ASP A 51 22.13 17.63 4.18
CA ASP A 51 23.54 18.07 4.28
C ASP A 51 24.11 17.92 5.69
N LYS A 52 23.25 18.08 6.72
CA LYS A 52 23.64 17.88 8.11
C LYS A 52 24.05 16.44 8.37
N THR A 53 23.23 15.47 7.95
CA THR A 53 23.53 14.04 8.12
C THR A 53 24.77 13.65 7.32
N ASN A 54 24.89 14.12 6.08
CA ASN A 54 26.04 13.82 5.22
C ASN A 54 27.35 14.31 5.84
N LYS A 55 27.39 15.54 6.37
CA LYS A 55 28.56 16.10 7.06
C LYS A 55 28.84 15.40 8.39
N GLN A 56 27.82 15.15 9.21
CA GLN A 56 27.98 14.55 10.53
C GLN A 56 28.55 13.12 10.46
N LEU A 57 28.23 12.38 9.41
CA LEU A 57 28.59 10.97 9.26
C LEU A 57 29.64 10.71 8.19
N ASN A 58 30.27 11.79 7.70
CA ASN A 58 31.33 11.77 6.70
C ASN A 58 30.97 10.90 5.46
N ILE A 59 29.75 11.12 4.96
CA ILE A 59 29.19 10.46 3.79
C ILE A 59 29.68 11.25 2.56
N GLU A 60 30.57 10.64 1.80
CA GLU A 60 31.18 11.24 0.60
C GLU A 60 31.26 10.19 -0.52
N GLY A 61 31.30 10.64 -1.77
CA GLY A 61 31.52 9.78 -2.93
C GLY A 61 30.29 9.08 -3.50
N PHE A 62 29.09 9.33 -2.97
CA PHE A 62 27.83 8.81 -3.51
C PHE A 62 27.14 9.83 -4.42
N THR A 63 26.65 9.38 -5.57
CA THR A 63 25.85 10.19 -6.51
C THR A 63 24.47 9.55 -6.70
N PRO A 64 23.57 9.62 -5.70
CA PRO A 64 22.29 8.94 -5.76
C PRO A 64 21.35 9.65 -6.75
N THR A 65 20.72 8.88 -7.62
CA THR A 65 19.72 9.32 -8.59
C THR A 65 18.33 8.84 -8.23
N HIS A 66 17.31 9.60 -8.61
CA HIS A 66 15.91 9.29 -8.38
C HIS A 66 15.53 7.89 -8.90
N ASP A 67 15.83 7.60 -10.16
CA ASP A 67 15.38 6.37 -10.83
C ASP A 67 15.99 5.09 -10.23
N GLN A 68 17.20 5.16 -9.67
CA GLN A 68 17.93 4.00 -9.16
C GLN A 68 17.90 3.86 -7.64
N HIS A 69 17.60 4.91 -6.89
CA HIS A 69 17.73 4.90 -5.43
C HIS A 69 16.47 5.34 -4.69
N GLU A 70 15.46 5.85 -5.39
CA GLU A 70 14.16 6.06 -4.78
C GLU A 70 13.41 4.74 -4.58
N THR A 71 12.71 4.65 -3.46
CA THR A 71 11.74 3.60 -3.17
C THR A 71 10.33 4.04 -3.59
N LEU A 72 9.74 3.30 -4.52
CA LEU A 72 8.46 3.58 -5.16
C LEU A 72 7.55 2.35 -5.10
N MET A 73 6.27 2.55 -4.81
CA MET A 73 5.26 1.48 -4.81
C MET A 73 3.99 2.00 -5.46
N TYR A 74 3.51 1.27 -6.46
CA TYR A 74 2.26 1.52 -7.18
C TYR A 74 1.26 0.45 -6.79
N PHE A 75 0.15 0.90 -6.21
CA PHE A 75 -0.95 0.03 -5.79
C PHE A 75 -2.17 0.23 -6.68
N GLU A 76 -2.93 -0.84 -6.90
CA GLU A 76 -4.26 -0.75 -7.49
C GLU A 76 -5.22 -0.13 -6.46
N PRO A 77 -5.90 1.00 -6.75
CA PRO A 77 -6.62 1.78 -5.73
C PRO A 77 -7.77 1.05 -5.03
N TYR A 78 -8.42 0.09 -5.68
CA TYR A 78 -9.59 -0.57 -5.11
C TYR A 78 -9.26 -1.80 -4.26
N SER A 79 -8.31 -2.61 -4.71
CA SER A 79 -7.87 -3.84 -4.05
C SER A 79 -6.65 -3.65 -3.15
N GLY A 80 -5.90 -2.56 -3.32
CA GLY A 80 -4.61 -2.36 -2.66
C GLY A 80 -3.52 -3.31 -3.17
N THR A 81 -3.72 -3.99 -4.30
CA THR A 81 -2.73 -4.93 -4.83
C THR A 81 -1.51 -4.18 -5.39
N PRO A 82 -0.26 -4.50 -4.99
CA PRO A 82 0.92 -3.88 -5.58
C PRO A 82 1.09 -4.31 -7.04
N LEU A 83 1.08 -3.35 -7.96
CA LEU A 83 1.26 -3.58 -9.40
C LEU A 83 2.73 -3.51 -9.80
N ARG A 84 3.44 -2.53 -9.24
CA ARG A 84 4.88 -2.35 -9.41
C ARG A 84 5.44 -1.78 -8.12
N ALA A 85 6.50 -2.37 -7.58
CA ALA A 85 7.17 -1.87 -6.40
C ALA A 85 8.68 -2.04 -6.54
N HIS A 86 9.43 -1.01 -6.19
CA HIS A 86 10.86 -1.05 -5.94
C HIS A 86 11.07 -0.64 -4.49
N HIS A 87 11.41 -1.62 -3.65
CA HIS A 87 11.71 -1.40 -2.25
C HIS A 87 13.21 -1.46 -2.04
N ARG A 88 13.83 -0.29 -1.91
CA ARG A 88 15.28 -0.10 -1.82
C ARG A 88 15.67 0.35 -0.42
N LEU A 89 16.49 -0.45 0.25
CA LEU A 89 17.00 -0.18 1.60
C LEU A 89 18.50 -0.43 1.66
N GLN A 90 19.21 0.37 2.45
CA GLN A 90 20.64 0.23 2.69
C GLN A 90 20.90 -0.05 4.17
N LEU A 91 21.72 -1.06 4.43
CA LEU A 91 22.23 -1.40 5.74
C LEU A 91 23.57 -0.71 5.95
N ASN A 92 23.70 -0.01 7.07
CA ASN A 92 24.91 0.72 7.43
C ASN A 92 25.33 0.40 8.86
N ILE A 93 26.63 0.50 9.13
CA ILE A 93 27.19 0.41 10.47
C ILE A 93 27.85 1.75 10.81
N GLU A 94 27.53 2.31 11.97
CA GLU A 94 28.24 3.48 12.48
C GLU A 94 29.51 3.04 13.19
N VAL A 95 30.66 3.54 12.73
CA VAL A 95 31.97 3.22 13.30
C VAL A 95 32.69 4.51 13.65
N ILE A 96 33.57 4.44 14.65
CA ILE A 96 34.51 5.51 14.97
C ILE A 96 35.84 5.08 14.35
N ILE A 97 36.32 5.86 13.38
CA ILE A 97 37.60 5.59 12.72
C ILE A 97 38.61 6.56 13.30
N ASP A 98 39.60 6.03 14.00
CA ASP A 98 40.74 6.82 14.41
C ASP A 98 41.59 7.15 13.17
N PRO A 99 41.99 8.41 12.97
CA PRO A 99 42.89 8.76 11.89
C PRO A 99 44.18 7.94 12.08
N MET A 100 44.52 7.11 11.08
CA MET A 100 45.75 6.32 11.09
C MET A 100 46.92 7.25 11.44
N LYS A 101 47.65 6.92 12.51
CA LYS A 101 49.01 7.44 12.68
C LYS A 101 49.81 6.89 11.51
N GLU A 102 50.22 7.75 10.60
CA GLU A 102 51.24 7.42 9.60
C GLU A 102 52.48 6.97 10.40
N SER A 103 52.81 5.68 10.32
CA SER A 103 53.92 5.12 11.10
C SER A 103 55.24 5.51 10.45
N GLU A 104 55.58 6.79 10.51
CA GLU A 104 56.98 7.20 10.40
C GLU A 104 57.60 6.96 11.78
N SER A 105 58.42 5.89 11.84
CA SER A 105 59.42 5.56 12.85
C SER A 105 59.15 5.89 14.32
N GLU A 106 59.26 4.85 15.16
CA GLU A 106 59.50 4.95 16.60
C GLU A 106 60.51 6.04 16.97
N SER A 107 60.01 7.22 17.35
CA SER A 107 60.63 8.10 18.34
C SER A 107 59.65 9.23 18.67
N ASP A 108 59.17 9.22 19.91
CA ASP A 108 58.67 10.39 20.64
C ASP A 108 57.51 11.19 20.02
N LEU A 109 56.35 10.57 19.87
CA LEU A 109 55.12 11.30 19.55
C LEU A 109 54.08 11.13 20.68
N GLU A 110 53.94 12.22 21.44
CA GLU A 110 52.87 12.45 22.41
C GLU A 110 51.51 12.01 21.85
N PRO A 111 50.57 11.56 22.71
CA PRO A 111 49.24 11.18 22.27
C PRO A 111 48.53 12.45 21.76
N THR A 112 48.64 12.72 20.46
CA THR A 112 47.82 13.74 19.80
C THR A 112 46.37 13.32 20.02
N GLY A 113 45.65 14.04 20.88
CA GLY A 113 44.25 13.81 21.25
C GLY A 113 43.27 14.08 20.11
N ARG A 114 43.52 13.48 18.94
CA ARG A 114 42.61 13.50 17.80
C ARG A 114 41.50 12.49 18.10
N GLU A 115 40.35 12.99 18.52
CA GLU A 115 39.13 12.20 18.68
C GLU A 115 38.80 11.49 17.36
N GLY A 116 38.46 10.20 17.43
CA GLY A 116 38.07 9.42 16.25
C GLY A 116 36.86 10.02 15.53
N VAL A 117 36.86 9.92 14.21
CA VAL A 117 35.81 10.48 13.36
C VAL A 117 34.68 9.47 13.22
N LYS A 118 33.45 9.87 13.54
CA LYS A 118 32.27 9.05 13.32
C LYS A 118 31.98 8.94 11.83
N ARG A 119 31.81 7.72 11.33
CA ARG A 119 31.47 7.44 9.95
C ARG A 119 30.34 6.43 9.85
N LEU A 120 29.41 6.67 8.94
CA LEU A 120 28.41 5.70 8.58
C LEU A 120 28.89 4.90 7.37
N VAL A 121 29.25 3.64 7.60
CA VAL A 121 29.80 2.76 6.57
C VAL A 121 28.68 1.89 5.98
N PRO A 122 28.34 2.06 4.70
CA PRO A 122 27.36 1.20 4.05
C PRO A 122 27.96 -0.19 3.83
N ILE A 123 27.21 -1.23 4.23
CA ILE A 123 27.63 -2.61 4.06
C ILE A 123 27.05 -3.18 2.76
N LEU A 124 25.74 -3.02 2.59
CA LEU A 124 25.00 -3.47 1.41
C LEU A 124 23.72 -2.66 1.25
N TRP A 125 23.18 -2.67 0.03
CA TRP A 125 21.83 -2.22 -0.26
C TRP A 125 21.09 -3.33 -1.02
N ILE A 126 19.79 -3.40 -0.80
CA ILE A 126 18.92 -4.43 -1.38
C ILE A 126 17.84 -3.72 -2.18
N ASP A 127 17.63 -4.17 -3.42
CA ASP A 127 16.47 -3.82 -4.23
C ASP A 127 15.52 -5.01 -4.30
N GLN A 128 14.35 -4.86 -3.69
CA GLN A 128 13.27 -5.82 -3.84
C GLN A 128 12.27 -5.28 -4.85
N GLU A 129 12.26 -5.89 -6.03
CA GLU A 129 11.34 -5.57 -7.12
C GLU A 129 10.14 -6.53 -7.12
N VAL A 130 8.94 -5.97 -7.28
CA VAL A 130 7.74 -6.70 -7.65
C VAL A 130 7.17 -6.05 -8.90
N ASN A 131 6.97 -6.85 -9.95
CA ASN A 131 6.38 -6.38 -11.20
C ASN A 131 5.33 -7.39 -11.66
N VAL A 132 4.08 -6.95 -11.71
CA VAL A 132 2.96 -7.83 -12.07
C VAL A 132 2.95 -8.04 -13.59
N ASN A 133 3.08 -9.29 -14.01
CA ASN A 133 3.03 -9.66 -15.43
C ASN A 133 1.68 -9.27 -16.08
N HIS A 134 1.71 -9.01 -17.39
CA HIS A 134 0.52 -8.64 -18.16
C HIS A 134 -0.64 -9.64 -18.03
N ALA A 135 -0.34 -10.95 -17.97
CA ALA A 135 -1.36 -11.99 -17.78
C ALA A 135 -2.05 -11.92 -16.41
N THR A 136 -1.34 -11.47 -15.38
CA THR A 136 -1.92 -11.27 -14.04
C THR A 136 -2.67 -9.94 -13.97
N MET A 137 -2.15 -8.88 -14.64
CA MET A 137 -2.84 -7.60 -14.76
C MET A 137 -4.20 -7.73 -15.46
N SER A 138 -4.32 -8.56 -16.50
CA SER A 138 -5.59 -8.78 -17.19
C SER A 138 -6.62 -9.46 -16.28
N LYS A 139 -6.20 -10.44 -15.47
CA LYS A 139 -7.05 -11.08 -14.46
C LYS A 139 -7.49 -10.09 -13.39
N LEU A 140 -6.57 -9.29 -12.85
CA LEU A 140 -6.89 -8.23 -11.88
C LEU A 140 -7.91 -7.25 -12.45
N ARG A 141 -7.75 -6.85 -13.72
CA ARG A 141 -8.70 -5.96 -14.40
C ARG A 141 -10.08 -6.61 -14.53
N MET A 142 -10.16 -7.89 -14.91
CA MET A 142 -11.45 -8.60 -14.99
C MET A 142 -12.13 -8.73 -13.64
N VAL A 143 -11.38 -9.07 -12.59
CA VAL A 143 -11.91 -9.14 -11.21
C VAL A 143 -12.39 -7.76 -10.77
N HIS A 144 -11.63 -6.70 -11.02
CA HIS A 144 -12.04 -5.33 -10.71
C HIS A 144 -13.34 -4.95 -11.43
N LEU A 145 -13.44 -5.22 -12.74
CA LEU A 145 -14.65 -4.98 -13.54
C LEU A 145 -15.85 -5.78 -13.01
N ALA A 146 -15.64 -7.05 -12.66
CA ALA A 146 -16.68 -7.92 -12.13
C ALA A 146 -17.17 -7.44 -10.77
N LEU A 147 -16.28 -7.03 -9.86
CA LEU A 147 -16.68 -6.50 -8.55
C LEU A 147 -17.37 -5.14 -8.69
N ARG A 148 -16.83 -4.23 -9.51
CA ARG A 148 -17.38 -2.88 -9.70
C ARG A 148 -18.72 -2.87 -10.39
N HIS A 149 -18.85 -3.62 -11.49
CA HIS A 149 -20.06 -3.61 -12.32
C HIS A 149 -21.02 -4.76 -12.03
N GLY A 150 -20.54 -5.85 -11.43
CA GLY A 150 -21.39 -6.99 -11.08
C GLY A 150 -22.48 -6.61 -10.08
N GLN A 151 -22.14 -5.82 -9.06
CA GLN A 151 -23.15 -5.35 -8.10
C GLN A 151 -24.21 -4.46 -8.77
N THR A 152 -23.80 -3.52 -9.63
CA THR A 152 -24.74 -2.68 -10.38
C THR A 152 -25.62 -3.50 -11.33
N PHE A 153 -25.04 -4.52 -11.98
CA PHE A 153 -25.76 -5.39 -12.90
C PHE A 153 -26.82 -6.23 -12.17
N ILE A 154 -26.48 -6.79 -11.00
CA ILE A 154 -27.42 -7.56 -10.17
C ILE A 154 -28.59 -6.68 -9.70
N ILE A 155 -28.32 -5.44 -9.29
CA ILE A 155 -29.38 -4.50 -8.87
C ILE A 155 -30.32 -4.18 -10.04
N ILE A 156 -29.78 -3.87 -11.22
CA ILE A 156 -30.59 -3.60 -12.42
C ILE A 156 -31.45 -4.81 -12.77
N LEU A 157 -30.86 -6.01 -12.76
CA LEU A 157 -31.58 -7.25 -13.05
C LEU A 157 -32.74 -7.49 -12.06
N ALA A 158 -32.51 -7.26 -10.76
CA ALA A 158 -33.55 -7.37 -9.74
C ALA A 158 -34.70 -6.39 -9.97
N ILE A 159 -34.39 -5.13 -10.32
CA ILE A 159 -35.41 -4.12 -10.64
C ILE A 159 -36.25 -4.54 -11.85
N VAL A 160 -35.61 -5.04 -12.91
CA VAL A 160 -36.30 -5.54 -14.11
C VAL A 160 -37.23 -6.70 -13.77
N ILE A 161 -36.77 -7.66 -12.97
CA ILE A 161 -37.60 -8.80 -12.52
C ILE A 161 -38.81 -8.31 -11.72
N ILE A 162 -38.65 -7.34 -10.82
CA ILE A 162 -39.75 -6.78 -10.04
C ILE A 162 -40.79 -6.11 -10.96
N ILE A 163 -40.36 -5.33 -11.96
CA ILE A 163 -41.26 -4.69 -12.93
C ILE A 163 -42.05 -5.75 -13.71
N VAL A 164 -41.39 -6.82 -14.16
CA VAL A 164 -42.05 -7.92 -14.87
C VAL A 164 -43.09 -8.60 -13.99
N ILE A 165 -42.79 -8.84 -12.71
CA ILE A 165 -43.73 -9.44 -11.77
C ILE A 165 -44.96 -8.54 -11.58
N ILE A 166 -44.78 -7.23 -11.44
CA ILE A 166 -45.89 -6.27 -11.30
C ILE A 166 -46.79 -6.31 -12.55
N ILE A 167 -46.21 -6.30 -13.75
CA ILE A 167 -46.97 -6.38 -15.00
C ILE A 167 -47.76 -7.69 -15.10
N ILE A 168 -47.15 -8.82 -14.71
CA ILE A 168 -47.84 -10.12 -14.71
C ILE A 168 -49.02 -10.10 -13.73
N ILE A 169 -48.83 -9.58 -12.51
CA ILE A 169 -49.90 -9.45 -11.51
C ILE A 169 -51.04 -8.59 -12.06
N GLU A 170 -50.74 -7.45 -12.69
CA GLU A 170 -51.76 -6.59 -13.31
C GLU A 170 -52.52 -7.30 -14.43
N VAL A 171 -51.82 -8.04 -15.30
CA VAL A 171 -52.46 -8.79 -16.40
C VAL A 171 -53.36 -9.91 -15.87
N VAL A 172 -52.90 -10.65 -14.85
CA VAL A 172 -53.70 -11.72 -14.23
C VAL A 172 -54.93 -11.13 -13.54
N ALA A 173 -54.78 -10.06 -12.76
CA ALA A 173 -55.91 -9.39 -12.12
C ALA A 173 -56.97 -8.92 -13.13
N ARG A 174 -56.54 -8.33 -14.26
CA ARG A 174 -57.44 -7.93 -15.36
C ARG A 174 -58.14 -9.12 -16.00
N ARG A 175 -57.45 -10.26 -16.18
CA ARG A 175 -58.05 -11.49 -16.72
C ARG A 175 -59.09 -12.08 -15.77
N MET A 176 -58.80 -12.12 -14.47
CA MET A 176 -59.75 -12.60 -13.46
C MET A 176 -61.04 -11.76 -13.45
N ALA A 177 -60.92 -10.43 -13.42
CA ALA A 177 -62.08 -9.54 -13.46
C ALA A 177 -62.92 -9.70 -14.76
N LYS A 178 -62.25 -9.96 -15.90
CA LYS A 178 -62.96 -10.23 -17.17
C LYS A 178 -63.69 -11.58 -17.15
N ASN A 179 -63.08 -12.63 -16.59
CA ASN A 179 -63.71 -13.94 -16.49
C ASN A 179 -64.97 -13.92 -15.60
N GLU A 180 -64.90 -13.27 -14.43
CA GLU A 180 -66.08 -13.11 -13.55
C GLU A 180 -67.24 -12.37 -14.25
N THR A 181 -66.91 -11.39 -15.10
CA THR A 181 -67.92 -10.67 -15.89
C THR A 181 -68.54 -11.56 -16.97
N ASN A 182 -67.75 -12.44 -17.59
CA ASN A 182 -68.21 -13.35 -18.64
C ASN A 182 -69.10 -14.48 -18.06
N GLU A 183 -68.75 -15.04 -16.90
CA GLU A 183 -69.59 -16.03 -16.19
C GLU A 183 -70.93 -15.45 -15.75
N ARG A 184 -70.95 -14.19 -15.27
CA ARG A 184 -72.20 -13.50 -14.91
C ARG A 184 -73.06 -13.15 -16.13
N ALA A 185 -72.49 -13.05 -17.32
CA ALA A 185 -73.22 -12.80 -18.57
C ALA A 185 -73.83 -14.08 -19.19
N ASP A 186 -73.32 -15.26 -18.86
CA ASP A 186 -73.81 -16.58 -19.34
C ASP A 186 -74.92 -17.16 -18.43
N SER A 187 -74.94 -16.79 -17.15
CA SER A 187 -75.96 -17.25 -16.17
C SER A 187 -77.39 -16.65 -16.25
N PRO A 188 -77.71 -15.51 -16.92
CA PRO A 188 -79.06 -14.93 -16.84
C PRO A 188 -80.10 -15.61 -17.76
N GLU A 189 -79.70 -16.51 -18.66
CA GLU A 189 -80.64 -17.17 -19.60
C GLU A 189 -81.21 -18.50 -19.08
N SER A 190 -80.55 -19.19 -18.14
CA SER A 190 -81.04 -20.47 -17.59
C SER A 190 -82.14 -20.31 -16.53
N ASP A 191 -82.13 -19.21 -15.77
CA ASP A 191 -83.10 -18.99 -14.68
C ASP A 191 -84.46 -18.48 -15.17
N ALA A 192 -84.54 -18.02 -16.42
CA ALA A 192 -85.80 -17.61 -17.05
C ALA A 192 -86.64 -18.81 -17.54
N PHE A 193 -86.04 -19.99 -17.75
CA PHE A 193 -86.73 -21.17 -18.29
C PHE A 193 -87.37 -22.08 -17.22
N LEU A 194 -87.11 -21.85 -15.93
CA LEU A 194 -87.69 -22.64 -14.82
C LEU A 194 -88.94 -21.99 -14.17
N LYS A 195 -89.42 -20.86 -14.71
CA LYS A 195 -90.67 -20.21 -14.32
C LYS A 195 -91.67 -20.21 -15.47
N ASN A 196 -92.26 -21.36 -15.76
CA ASN A 196 -93.56 -21.49 -16.44
C ASN A 196 -94.17 -22.85 -16.12
#